data_AF-A0A699Q006-F1
#
_entry.id   AF-A0A699Q006-F1
#
_cell.length_a   1.000
_cell.length_b   1.000
_cell.length_c   1.000
_cell.angle_alpha   90.00
_cell.angle_beta   90.00
_cell.angle_gamma   90.00
#
_symmetry.space_group_name_H-M   'P 1'
#
loop_
_entity.id
_entity.type
_entity.pdbx_description
1 polymer ?
#
loop_
_entity_poly.entity_id
_entity_poly.type
_entity_poly.pdbx_seq_one_letter_code
_entity_poly.pdbx_strand_id
1 'polypeptide(L)'
;DYQIIELNNKPYYKVIRADDTHQLYVSFLSLLRNFDKEDLEALWSLVKERFSTTKPKNFSDDFLLVTLGVMFEKPDVHAQI
;
A
#
# COMPACT_ATOMS: atom_id res chain seq x y z
N ASP A 1 1.05 -4.34 -16.22
CA ASP A 1 1.50 -5.55 -15.48
C ASP A 1 2.38 -5.20 -14.31
N TYR A 2 2.42 -6.03 -13.28
CA TYR A 2 3.35 -5.87 -12.16
C TYR A 2 4.05 -7.19 -11.87
N GLN A 3 5.24 -7.11 -11.29
CA GLN A 3 6.00 -8.24 -10.80
C GLN A 3 6.30 -8.04 -9.33
N ILE A 4 6.19 -9.10 -8.55
CA ILE A 4 6.73 -9.14 -7.20
C ILE A 4 8.20 -9.53 -7.34
N ILE A 5 9.09 -8.67 -6.87
CA ILE A 5 10.53 -8.92 -6.83
C ILE A 5 10.98 -9.03 -5.37
N GLU A 6 12.00 -9.83 -5.11
CA GLU A 6 12.57 -9.96 -3.77
C GLU A 6 13.88 -9.16 -3.68
N LEU A 7 13.96 -8.23 -2.75
CA LEU A 7 15.14 -7.41 -2.48
C LEU A 7 15.46 -7.52 -0.99
N ASN A 8 16.69 -7.88 -0.63
CA ASN A 8 17.09 -8.07 0.77
C ASN A 8 16.12 -8.98 1.57
N ASN A 9 15.67 -10.08 0.96
CA ASN A 9 14.69 -11.03 1.53
C ASN A 9 13.34 -10.40 1.87
N LYS A 10 12.97 -9.30 1.20
CA LYS A 10 11.66 -8.65 1.33
C LYS A 10 10.98 -8.53 -0.03
N PRO A 11 9.69 -8.83 -0.14
CA PRO A 11 8.95 -8.68 -1.38
C PRO A 11 8.64 -7.20 -1.65
N TYR A 12 8.93 -6.76 -2.88
CA TYR A 12 8.62 -5.42 -3.40
C TYR A 12 7.79 -5.55 -4.68
N TYR A 13 6.83 -4.65 -4.85
CA TYR A 13 6.05 -4.55 -6.07
C TYR A 13 6.82 -3.70 -7.10
N LYS A 14 7.36 -4.36 -8.12
CA LYS A 14 7.93 -3.72 -9.31
C LYS A 14 6.84 -3.60 -10.36
N VAL A 15 6.27 -2.41 -10.50
CA VAL A 15 5.24 -2.15 -11.52
C VAL A 15 5.92 -2.00 -12.89
N ILE A 16 5.46 -2.75 -13.90
CA ILE A 16 6.00 -2.76 -15.26
C ILE A 16 5.06 -1.98 -16.18
N ARG A 17 5.63 -0.95 -16.83
CA ARG A 17 4.88 0.03 -17.63
C ARG A 17 4.47 -0.50 -19.00
N ALA A 18 3.25 -0.15 -19.41
CA ALA A 18 2.87 -0.07 -20.82
C ALA A 18 2.44 1.35 -21.25
N ASP A 19 1.96 2.25 -20.36
CA ASP A 19 1.23 3.47 -20.78
C ASP A 19 1.07 4.64 -19.74
N ASP A 20 2.13 5.15 -19.08
CA ASP A 20 2.10 6.43 -18.30
C ASP A 20 1.29 6.54 -16.98
N THR A 21 0.68 5.47 -16.49
CA THR A 21 -0.07 5.37 -15.19
C THR A 21 0.74 5.68 -13.90
N HIS A 22 2.02 6.04 -14.01
CA HIS A 22 2.91 6.32 -12.87
C HIS A 22 2.65 7.66 -12.19
N GLN A 23 1.98 8.59 -12.87
CA GLN A 23 1.51 9.82 -12.25
C GLN A 23 0.55 9.53 -11.09
N LEU A 24 -0.34 8.55 -11.22
CA LEU A 24 -1.31 8.23 -10.16
C LEU A 24 -0.63 7.73 -8.88
N TYR A 25 0.40 6.89 -8.99
CA TYR A 25 1.16 6.39 -7.84
C TYR A 25 1.92 7.50 -7.10
N VAL A 26 2.66 8.35 -7.83
CA VAL A 26 3.41 9.46 -7.24
C VAL A 26 2.45 10.48 -6.64
N SER A 27 1.39 10.86 -7.37
CA SER A 27 0.37 11.78 -6.89
C SER A 27 -0.34 11.26 -5.64
N PHE A 28 -0.65 9.96 -5.58
CA PHE A 28 -1.31 9.37 -4.41
C PHE A 28 -0.41 9.35 -3.18
N LEU A 29 0.86 8.95 -3.32
CA LEU A 29 1.83 9.02 -2.22
C LEU A 29 2.07 10.46 -1.76
N SER A 30 2.10 11.42 -2.69
CA SER A 30 2.16 12.85 -2.37
C SER A 30 0.91 13.33 -1.62
N LEU A 31 -0.29 12.84 -1.97
CA LEU A 31 -1.52 13.14 -1.24
C LEU A 31 -1.47 12.60 0.20
N LEU A 32 -1.06 11.34 0.39
CA LEU A 32 -0.92 10.74 1.73
C LEU A 32 0.08 11.49 2.61
N ARG A 33 1.12 12.12 2.03
CA ARG A 33 2.08 12.96 2.78
C ARG A 33 1.48 14.26 3.32
N ASN A 34 0.35 14.71 2.80
CA ASN A 34 -0.34 15.90 3.27
C ASN A 34 -1.31 15.63 4.43
N PHE A 35 -1.55 14.35 4.75
CA PHE A 35 -2.37 13.96 5.88
C PHE A 35 -1.53 13.92 7.14
N ASP A 36 -2.11 14.43 8.22
CA ASP A 36 -1.53 14.24 9.54
C ASP A 36 -1.78 12.80 10.03
N LYS A 37 -1.29 12.49 11.23
CA LYS A 37 -1.40 11.15 11.78
C LYS A 37 -2.86 10.74 12.01
N GLU A 38 -3.71 11.66 12.47
CA GLU A 38 -5.11 11.37 12.79
C GLU A 38 -5.90 11.09 11.51
N ASP A 39 -5.64 11.87 10.45
CA ASP A 39 -6.19 11.64 9.11
C ASP A 39 -5.80 10.26 8.56
N LEU A 40 -4.53 9.87 8.70
CA LEU A 40 -4.05 8.57 8.23
C LEU A 40 -4.62 7.40 9.07
N GLU A 41 -4.80 7.56 10.37
CA GLU A 41 -5.44 6.56 11.24
C GLU A 41 -6.92 6.39 10.90
N ALA A 42 -7.64 7.49 10.65
CA ALA A 42 -9.03 7.47 10.21
C ALA A 42 -9.16 6.78 8.84
N LEU A 43 -8.28 7.13 7.89
CA LEU A 43 -8.21 6.48 6.58
C LEU A 43 -7.95 4.98 6.72
N TRP A 44 -7.01 4.58 7.59
CA TRP A 44 -6.73 3.17 7.84
C TRP A 44 -7.93 2.42 8.41
N SER A 45 -8.69 3.04 9.31
CA SER A 45 -9.93 2.46 9.84
C SER A 45 -10.96 2.20 8.74
N LEU A 46 -11.18 3.17 7.84
CA LEU A 46 -12.10 3.03 6.71
C LEU A 46 -11.67 1.93 5.75
N VAL A 47 -10.37 1.83 5.48
CA VAL A 47 -9.82 0.79 4.61
C VAL A 47 -10.03 -0.60 5.21
N LYS A 48 -9.78 -0.78 6.51
CA LYS A 48 -10.10 -2.03 7.20
C LYS A 48 -11.58 -2.36 7.18
N GLU A 49 -12.45 -1.38 7.43
CA GLU A 49 -13.90 -1.58 7.41
C GLU A 49 -14.37 -2.05 6.03
N ARG A 50 -13.94 -1.35 4.97
CA ARG A 50 -14.28 -1.69 3.58
C ARG A 50 -13.82 -3.11 3.21
N PHE A 51 -12.59 -3.47 3.56
CA PHE A 51 -12.02 -4.76 3.19
C PHE A 51 -12.30 -5.89 4.21
N SER A 52 -13.02 -5.61 5.30
CA SER A 52 -13.48 -6.64 6.24
C SER A 52 -14.52 -7.58 5.62
N THR A 53 -15.32 -7.08 4.68
CA THR A 53 -16.41 -7.83 4.03
C THR A 53 -16.22 -7.99 2.53
N THR A 54 -15.32 -7.19 1.92
CA THR A 54 -15.08 -7.22 0.48
C THR A 54 -13.61 -7.45 0.18
N LYS A 55 -13.32 -8.23 -0.87
CA LYS A 55 -11.94 -8.39 -1.36
C LYS A 55 -11.58 -7.21 -2.26
N PRO A 56 -10.30 -6.79 -2.29
CA PRO A 56 -9.80 -5.89 -3.31
C PRO A 56 -10.17 -6.36 -4.72
N LYS A 57 -10.60 -5.44 -5.59
CA LYS A 57 -11.03 -5.77 -6.96
C LYS A 57 -10.10 -5.24 -8.03
N ASN A 58 -9.23 -4.30 -7.68
CA ASN A 58 -8.33 -3.63 -8.60
C ASN A 58 -7.01 -3.27 -7.92
N PHE A 59 -6.05 -2.83 -8.74
CA PHE A 59 -4.73 -2.44 -8.27
C PHE A 59 -4.76 -1.36 -7.19
N SER A 60 -5.65 -0.37 -7.31
CA SER A 60 -5.74 0.73 -6.34
C SER A 60 -6.23 0.25 -4.98
N ASP A 61 -7.19 -0.68 -4.95
CA ASP A 61 -7.70 -1.31 -3.73
C ASP A 61 -6.59 -2.13 -3.05
N ASP A 62 -5.87 -2.96 -3.82
CA ASP A 62 -4.73 -3.76 -3.32
C ASP A 62 -3.61 -2.86 -2.78
N PHE A 63 -3.26 -1.84 -3.56
CA PHE A 63 -2.21 -0.89 -3.21
C PHE A 63 -2.55 -0.11 -1.94
N LEU A 64 -3.79 0.34 -1.78
CA LEU A 64 -4.25 1.07 -0.60
C LEU A 64 -4.19 0.21 0.66
N LEU A 65 -4.72 -1.02 0.58
CA LEU A 65 -4.75 -1.96 1.69
C LEU A 65 -3.33 -2.34 2.13
N VAL A 66 -2.45 -2.69 1.19
CA VAL A 66 -1.06 -3.08 1.50
C VAL A 66 -0.26 -1.90 2.05
N THR A 67 -0.35 -0.72 1.42
CA THR A 67 0.45 0.44 1.83
C THR A 67 0.12 0.89 3.25
N LEU A 68 -1.18 1.04 3.57
CA LEU A 68 -1.61 1.44 4.90
C LEU A 68 -1.43 0.31 5.91
N GLY A 69 -1.62 -0.95 5.52
CA GLY A 69 -1.33 -2.11 6.36
C GLY A 69 0.13 -2.16 6.82
N VAL A 70 1.08 -2.00 5.90
CA VAL A 70 2.52 -1.91 6.24
C VAL A 70 2.82 -0.74 7.17
N MET A 71 2.14 0.40 6.98
CA MET A 71 2.33 1.61 7.79
C MET A 71 1.82 1.46 9.21
N PHE A 72 0.70 0.76 9.44
CA PHE A 72 -0.02 0.73 10.71
C PHE A 72 -0.02 -0.62 11.45
N GLU A 73 0.02 -1.76 10.75
CA GLU A 73 0.01 -3.10 11.38
C GLU A 73 1.42 -3.60 11.75
N LYS A 74 2.48 -2.90 11.31
CA LYS A 74 3.92 -3.18 11.41
C LYS A 74 4.50 -4.08 10.30
N PRO A 75 5.79 -3.90 9.94
CA PRO A 75 6.57 -5.00 9.41
C PRO A 75 6.76 -6.01 10.54
N ASP A 76 6.35 -7.25 10.34
CA ASP A 76 6.71 -8.29 11.29
C ASP A 76 8.24 -8.34 11.38
N VAL A 77 8.70 -8.05 12.58
CA VAL A 77 10.09 -8.05 12.96
C VAL A 77 10.43 -9.53 13.17
N HIS A 78 10.84 -10.20 12.09
CA HIS A 78 12.02 -11.05 12.22
C HIS A 78 13.24 -10.14 12.51
N ALA A 79 13.26 -9.57 13.71
CA ALA A 79 14.48 -9.41 14.50
C ALA A 79 14.48 -10.58 15.45
N GLN A 80 14.89 -11.73 14.91
CA GLN A 80 15.58 -12.78 15.63
C GLN A 80 16.26 -13.62 14.54
N ILE A 81 17.60 -13.54 14.58
CA ILE A 81 18.65 -14.25 13.83
C ILE A 81 19.05 -13.63 12.49
#